data_AF-A0A355V3S0-F1
#
_entry.id   AF-A0A355V3S0-F1
#
_cell.length_a   1.000
_cell.length_b   1.000
_cell.length_c   1.000
_cell.angle_alpha   90.00
_cell.angle_beta   90.00
_cell.angle_gamma   90.00
#
_symmetry.space_group_name_H-M   'P 1'
#
loop_
_entity.id
_entity.type
_entity.pdbx_description
1 polymer ?
#
loop_
_entity_poly.entity_id
_entity_poly.type
_entity_poly.pdbx_seq_one_letter_code
_entity_poly.pdbx_strand_id
1 'polypeptide(L)' 'MNTIYTTFKRIFPKRHTHELRYNFITRAKESGCNLEAVMLWAGHSFDKDVKSSAVDRGYTDYSKEYLIREAQKIDYPL' A
#
# COMPACT_ATOMS: atom_id res chain seq x y z
N MET A 1 -3.91 -25.66 12.08
CA MET A 1 -3.74 -24.20 12.28
C MET A 1 -4.34 -23.50 11.06
N ASN A 2 -5.36 -22.64 11.23
CA ASN A 2 -5.99 -21.88 10.13
C ASN A 2 -5.54 -20.42 10.22
N THR A 3 -4.42 -20.10 9.58
CA THR A 3 -3.91 -18.73 9.44
C THR A 3 -3.96 -18.31 7.98
N ILE A 4 -3.90 -17.00 7.72
CA ILE A 4 -3.74 -16.44 6.37
C ILE A 4 -2.57 -17.12 5.64
N TYR A 5 -1.45 -17.35 6.34
CA TYR A 5 -0.30 -18.07 5.78
C TYR A 5 -0.66 -19.48 5.29
N THR A 6 -1.33 -20.28 6.12
CA THR A 6 -1.69 -21.66 5.76
C THR A 6 -2.72 -21.74 4.63
N THR A 7 -3.67 -20.80 4.57
CA THR A 7 -4.65 -20.71 3.49
C THR A 7 -3.98 -20.25 2.19
N PHE A 8 -3.15 -19.21 2.27
CA PHE A 8 -2.44 -18.67 1.12
C PHE A 8 -1.49 -19.69 0.50
N LYS A 9 -0.76 -20.47 1.32
CA LYS A 9 0.09 -21.57 0.83
C LYS A 9 -0.68 -22.74 0.23
N ARG A 10 -1.94 -22.94 0.61
CA ARG A 10 -2.78 -24.00 0.01
C ARG A 10 -3.21 -23.62 -1.40
N ILE A 11 -3.58 -22.36 -1.61
CA ILE A 11 -4.06 -21.85 -2.91
C ILE A 11 -2.88 -21.48 -3.82
N PHE A 12 -1.82 -20.89 -3.25
CA PHE A 12 -0.62 -20.43 -3.96
C PHE A 12 0.67 -21.00 -3.33
N PRO A 13 0.99 -22.29 -3.54
CA PRO A 13 2.08 -22.97 -2.83
C PRO A 13 3.45 -22.32 -3.00
N LYS A 14 3.71 -21.78 -4.19
CA LYS A 14 4.99 -21.15 -4.57
C LYS A 14 5.10 -19.68 -4.16
N ARG A 15 4.03 -19.09 -3.61
CA ARG A 15 3.97 -17.65 -3.29
C ARG A 15 4.09 -17.41 -1.80
N HIS A 16 4.45 -16.20 -1.42
CA HIS A 16 4.62 -15.80 -0.02
C HIS A 16 3.61 -14.72 0.37
N THR A 17 3.20 -14.71 1.63
CA THR A 17 2.22 -13.73 2.14
C THR A 17 2.70 -12.29 2.02
N HIS A 18 4.02 -12.04 2.02
CA HIS A 18 4.57 -10.70 1.78
C HIS A 18 4.24 -10.15 0.38
N GLU A 19 3.93 -11.02 -0.59
CA GLU A 19 3.54 -10.59 -1.94
C GLU A 19 2.17 -9.89 -1.96
N LEU A 20 1.31 -10.12 -0.96
CA LEU A 20 0.05 -9.39 -0.80
C LEU A 20 0.29 -7.90 -0.57
N ARG A 21 1.37 -7.53 0.11
CA ARG A 21 1.78 -6.14 0.30
C ARG A 21 2.22 -5.49 -1.01
N TYR A 22 2.96 -6.20 -1.86
CA TYR A 22 3.30 -5.71 -3.19
C TYR A 22 2.05 -5.53 -4.05
N ASN A 23 1.13 -6.49 -4.01
CA ASN A 23 -0.14 -6.39 -4.73
C ASN A 23 -0.93 -5.15 -4.28
N PHE A 24 -1.07 -4.93 -2.97
CA PHE A 24 -1.70 -3.74 -2.42
C PHE A 24 -1.07 -2.44 -2.94
N ILE A 25 0.27 -2.30 -2.84
CA ILE A 25 0.99 -1.12 -3.30
C ILE A 25 0.78 -0.91 -4.81
N THR A 26 0.88 -1.97 -5.61
CA THR A 26 0.68 -1.91 -7.06
C THR A 26 -0.75 -1.48 -7.42
N ARG A 27 -1.77 -2.09 -6.81
CA ARG A 27 -3.17 -1.74 -7.06
C ARG A 27 -3.49 -0.32 -6.62
N ALA A 28 -2.98 0.14 -5.47
CA ALA A 28 -3.17 1.51 -5.02
C ALA A 28 -2.54 2.54 -5.98
N LYS A 29 -1.34 2.26 -6.51
CA LYS A 29 -0.71 3.10 -7.55
C LYS A 29 -1.52 3.11 -8.85
N GLU A 30 -1.97 1.94 -9.32
CA GLU A 30 -2.78 1.82 -10.54
C GLU A 30 -4.14 2.49 -10.42
N SER A 31 -4.73 2.51 -9.22
CA SER A 31 -5.96 3.26 -8.91
C SER A 31 -5.74 4.77 -8.78
N GLY A 32 -4.53 5.27 -9.02
CA GLY A 32 -4.19 6.69 -8.97
C GLY A 32 -4.15 7.28 -7.57
N CYS A 33 -3.98 6.46 -6.53
CA CYS A 33 -3.78 6.96 -5.17
C CYS A 33 -2.50 7.79 -5.08
N ASN A 34 -2.51 8.77 -4.19
CA ASN A 34 -1.32 9.58 -3.93
C ASN A 34 -0.14 8.68 -3.51
N LEU A 35 0.96 8.77 -4.24
CA LEU A 35 2.14 7.93 -4.03
C LEU A 35 2.73 8.07 -2.62
N GLU A 36 2.71 9.25 -2.02
CA GLU A 36 3.17 9.47 -0.64
C GLU A 36 2.34 8.66 0.36
N ALA A 37 1.01 8.77 0.23
CA ALA A 37 0.09 8.07 1.12
C ALA A 37 0.28 6.56 0.98
N VAL A 38 0.43 6.06 -0.25
CA VAL A 38 0.70 4.63 -0.50
C VAL A 38 2.01 4.17 0.14
N MET A 39 3.08 4.97 0.05
CA MET A 39 4.36 4.63 0.67
C MET A 39 4.29 4.72 2.21
N LEU A 40 3.53 5.66 2.76
CA LEU A 40 3.27 5.76 4.21
C LEU A 40 2.43 4.58 4.72
N TRP A 41 1.42 4.11 3.98
CA TRP A 41 0.64 2.91 4.33
C TRP A 41 1.47 1.64 4.28
N ALA A 42 2.44 1.61 3.37
CA ALA A 42 3.47 0.60 3.38
C ALA A 42 4.45 0.79 4.56
N GLY A 43 4.34 1.80 5.41
CA GLY A 43 5.21 1.96 6.57
C GLY A 43 6.64 2.39 6.20
N HIS A 44 6.83 3.02 5.04
CA HIS A 44 8.06 3.74 4.75
C HIS A 44 8.05 5.07 5.51
N SER A 45 9.13 5.35 6.23
CA SER A 45 9.25 6.50 7.14
C SER A 45 10.19 7.58 6.61
N PHE A 46 11.06 7.26 5.65
CA PHE A 46 12.07 8.17 5.09
C PHE A 46 12.27 7.97 3.59
N ASP A 47 12.52 9.07 2.89
CA ASP A 47 12.70 9.15 1.44
C ASP A 47 13.88 8.30 0.92
N LYS A 48 14.94 8.16 1.74
CA LYS A 48 16.11 7.32 1.45
C LYS A 48 15.79 5.82 1.27
N ASP A 49 14.69 5.34 1.85
CA ASP A 49 14.25 3.95 1.77
C ASP A 49 13.27 3.72 0.60
N VAL A 50 12.94 4.79 -0.13
CA VAL A 50 12.06 4.80 -1.31
C VAL A 50 12.90 5.05 -2.57
N LYS A 51 13.69 4.05 -3.00
CA LYS A 51 14.49 4.14 -4.23
C LYS A 51 13.67 4.38 -5.52
N SER A 52 12.32 4.34 -5.46
CA SER A 52 11.46 4.51 -6.63
C SER A 52 10.96 5.92 -6.89
N SER A 53 11.26 6.91 -6.03
CA SER A 53 10.82 8.29 -6.29
C SER A 53 11.75 9.29 -5.62
N ALA A 54 12.62 9.91 -6.39
CA ALA A 54 13.25 11.18 -6.03
C ALA A 54 12.16 12.27 -5.98
N VAL A 55 11.36 12.31 -4.91
CA VAL A 55 10.44 13.41 -4.67
C VAL A 55 10.67 13.86 -3.24
N ASP A 56 11.66 14.73 -3.12
CA ASP A 56 11.92 15.58 -1.95
C ASP A 56 10.59 16.18 -1.46
N ARG A 57 10.11 15.68 -0.32
CA ARG A 57 8.78 15.99 0.23
C ARG A 57 8.89 16.50 1.67
N GLY A 58 9.75 17.48 1.87
CA GLY A 58 9.79 18.28 3.09
C GLY A 58 8.54 19.15 3.34
N TYR A 59 7.43 18.98 2.60
CA TYR A 59 6.32 19.95 2.55
C TYR A 59 4.92 19.35 2.37
N THR A 60 4.60 18.22 3.01
CA THR A 60 3.28 17.61 2.78
C THR A 60 2.50 17.27 4.03
N ASP A 61 1.97 18.34 4.63
CA ASP A 61 0.92 18.29 5.65
C ASP A 61 -0.46 18.16 4.96
N TYR A 62 -0.77 16.98 4.42
CA TYR A 62 -2.10 16.73 3.87
C TYR A 62 -3.16 16.79 4.98
N SER A 63 -4.28 17.45 4.69
CA SER A 63 -5.39 17.52 5.64
C SER A 63 -6.03 16.13 5.84
N LYS A 64 -6.61 15.93 7.02
CA LYS A 64 -7.28 14.67 7.39
C LYS A 64 -8.41 14.32 6.40
N GLU A 65 -9.10 15.34 5.90
CA GLU A 65 -10.22 15.21 4.96
C GLU A 65 -9.75 14.71 3.60
N TYR A 66 -8.60 15.20 3.12
CA TYR A 66 -7.99 14.70 1.90
C TYR A 66 -7.65 13.22 2.02
N LEU A 67 -7.03 12.82 3.13
CA LEU A 67 -6.66 11.42 3.37
C LEU A 67 -7.87 10.49 3.48
N ILE A 68 -8.94 10.93 4.14
CA ILE A 68 -10.21 10.17 4.21
C ILE A 68 -10.83 10.00 2.83
N ARG A 69 -10.85 11.05 2.00
CA ARG A 69 -11.39 10.99 0.63
C ARG A 69 -10.61 10.04 -0.27
N GLU A 70 -9.28 9.99 -0.14
CA GLU A 70 -8.48 9.04 -0.90
C GLU A 70 -8.75 7.59 -0.47
N ALA A 71 -8.96 7.34 0.82
CA ALA A 71 -9.28 6.01 1.33
C ALA A 71 -10.64 5.48 0.85
N GLN A 72 -11.63 6.36 0.65
CA GLN A 72 -12.96 5.97 0.15
C GLN A 72 -12.94 5.45 -1.30
N LYS A 73 -11.92 5.77 -2.10
CA LYS A 73 -11.82 5.30 -3.50
C LYS A 73 -11.61 3.79 -3.62
N ILE A 74 -11.25 3.11 -2.53
CA ILE A 74 -11.00 1.67 -2.50
C ILE A 74 -12.04 0.91 -1.65
N ASP A 75 -13.11 1.57 -1.21
CA ASP A 75 -14.25 0.94 -0.54
C ASP A 75 -15.26 0.44 -1.59
N TYR A 76 -15.02 -0.76 -2.11
CA TYR A 76 -15.94 -1.42 -3.05
C TYR A 76 -16.61 -2.66 -2.41
N PRO A 77 -17.91 -2.88 -2.66
CA PRO A 77 -18.63 -4.03 -2.11
C PRO A 77 -18.08 -5.35 -2.69
N LEU A 78 -17.93 -6.34 -1.81
CA LEU A 78 -17.42 -7.69 -2.10
C LEU A 78 -18.35 -8.50 -3.02
#